data_AF-A0A963PJZ0-F1
#
_entry.id   AF-A0A963PJZ0-F1
#
_cell.length_a   1.000
_cell.length_b   1.000
_cell.length_c   1.000
_cell.angle_alpha   90.00
_cell.angle_beta   90.00
_cell.angle_gamma   90.00
#
_symmetry.space_group_name_H-M   'P 1'
#
loop_
_entity.id
_entity.type
_entity.pdbx_description
1 polymer ?
#
loop_
_entity_poly.entity_id
_entity_poly.type
_entity_poly.pdbx_seq_one_letter_code
_entity_poly.pdbx_strand_id
1 'polypeptide(L)'
;MNALKGTTFSSGQRFDLGNRGRAQRRNERLVEITRGKRVLHVGCCDHLDLIRSKVDQGVYLHQQLCDVAAHCVGVDVNVSGVALLRELGFAEVYMPDEVPAESFDICLLADVIEHVGDVVSFLRSMRRYRFGE
;
A
#
# COMPACT_ATOMS: atom_id res chain seq x y z
N MET A 1 5.16 35.98 -15.30
CA MET A 1 4.91 35.09 -16.46
C MET A 1 3.80 34.12 -16.04
N ASN A 2 2.72 34.06 -16.80
CA ASN A 2 1.61 33.13 -16.53
C ASN A 2 1.83 31.88 -17.37
N ALA A 3 1.73 30.70 -16.75
CA ALA A 3 2.01 29.42 -17.41
C ALA A 3 1.04 29.17 -18.57
N LEU A 4 -0.22 29.56 -18.37
CA LEU A 4 -1.32 29.44 -19.31
C LEU A 4 -2.10 30.75 -19.36
N LYS A 5 -2.32 31.28 -20.56
CA LYS A 5 -3.28 32.36 -20.81
C LYS A 5 -4.02 32.11 -22.11
N GLY A 6 -5.29 31.72 -22.03
CA GLY A 6 -6.09 31.36 -23.19
C GLY A 6 -5.46 30.20 -23.96
N THR A 7 -5.10 30.44 -25.23
CA THR A 7 -4.44 29.47 -26.13
C THR A 7 -2.91 29.53 -26.10
N THR A 8 -2.31 30.35 -25.22
CA THR A 8 -0.86 30.52 -25.13
C THR A 8 -0.28 29.81 -23.90
N PHE A 9 0.85 29.13 -24.09
CA PHE A 9 1.61 28.46 -23.04
C PHE A 9 3.06 28.94 -23.03
N SER A 10 3.63 29.15 -21.85
CA SER A 10 5.06 29.43 -21.68
C SER A 10 5.81 28.15 -21.35
N SER A 11 6.83 27.81 -22.13
CA SER A 11 7.63 26.59 -21.99
C SER A 11 8.49 26.50 -20.71
N GLY A 12 8.47 27.52 -19.84
CA GLY A 12 9.41 27.64 -18.73
C GLY A 12 8.86 28.30 -17.47
N GLN A 13 7.63 27.97 -17.06
CA GLN A 13 7.12 28.42 -15.76
C GLN A 13 7.91 27.74 -14.62
N ARG A 14 8.55 28.54 -13.77
CA ARG A 14 9.12 28.06 -12.51
C ARG A 14 8.07 28.20 -11.40
N PHE A 15 7.80 27.11 -10.70
CA PHE A 15 6.94 27.08 -9.54
C PHE A 15 7.80 27.01 -8.29
N ASP A 16 7.58 27.91 -7.31
CA ASP A 16 8.04 27.67 -5.95
C ASP A 16 7.09 26.63 -5.35
N LEU A 17 7.54 25.38 -5.27
CA LEU A 17 6.74 24.27 -4.75
C LEU A 17 6.56 24.36 -3.22
N GLY A 18 7.13 25.37 -2.55
CA GLY A 18 6.94 25.67 -1.13
C GLY A 18 7.51 24.64 -0.15
N ASN A 19 7.86 23.45 -0.63
CA ASN A 19 8.40 22.37 0.18
C ASN A 19 9.88 22.62 0.45
N ARG A 20 10.18 23.34 1.54
CA ARG A 20 11.53 23.74 1.95
C ARG A 20 12.20 22.78 2.95
N GLY A 21 11.53 21.68 3.28
CA GLY A 21 12.02 20.65 4.21
C GLY A 21 12.31 19.32 3.52
N ARG A 22 12.83 18.35 4.29
CA ARG A 22 12.95 16.96 3.82
C ARG A 22 11.53 16.40 3.63
N ALA A 23 11.15 16.14 2.38
CA ALA A 23 9.90 15.43 2.09
C ALA A 23 9.97 14.02 2.68
N GLN A 24 9.03 13.67 3.57
CA GLN A 24 8.89 12.30 4.05
C GLN A 24 8.53 11.41 2.86
N ARG A 25 9.18 10.24 2.76
CA ARG A 25 8.81 9.27 1.72
C ARG A 25 7.46 8.64 2.09
N ARG A 26 6.68 8.25 1.07
CA ARG A 26 5.37 7.60 1.27
C ARG A 26 5.45 6.44 2.26
N ASN A 27 6.36 5.49 2.05
CA ASN A 27 6.47 4.31 2.91
C ASN A 27 6.85 4.68 4.35
N GLU A 28 7.74 5.66 4.55
CA GLU A 28 8.08 6.15 5.90
C GLU A 28 6.82 6.64 6.63
N ARG A 29 5.94 7.38 5.93
CA ARG A 29 4.69 7.88 6.49
C ARG A 29 3.66 6.77 6.76
N LEU A 30 3.57 5.77 5.89
CA LEU A 30 2.67 4.62 6.09
C LEU A 30 3.09 3.79 7.30
N VAL A 31 4.38 3.53 7.46
CA VAL A 31 4.98 2.86 8.64
C VAL A 31 4.70 3.66 9.91
N GLU A 32 4.80 4.99 9.88
CA GLU A 32 4.48 5.84 11.02
C GLU A 32 3.00 5.71 11.44
N ILE A 33 2.07 5.80 10.48
CA ILE A 33 0.62 5.74 10.73
C ILE A 33 0.18 4.38 11.29
N THR A 34 0.85 3.30 10.88
CA THR A 34 0.48 1.91 11.23
C THR A 34 1.13 1.39 12.50
N ARG A 35 2.05 2.15 13.11
CA ARG A 35 2.77 1.72 14.30
C ARG A 35 1.83 1.33 15.44
N GLY A 36 1.98 0.11 15.95
CA GLY A 36 1.16 -0.44 17.03
C GLY A 36 -0.31 -0.68 16.68
N LYS A 37 -0.69 -0.62 15.39
CA LYS A 37 -2.05 -0.89 14.92
C LYS A 37 -2.19 -2.33 14.44
N ARG A 38 -3.44 -2.80 14.39
CA ARG A 38 -3.85 -4.00 13.64
C ARG A 38 -4.13 -3.58 12.20
N VAL A 39 -3.31 -4.01 11.26
CA VAL A 39 -3.27 -3.52 9.88
C VAL A 39 -3.76 -4.60 8.93
N LEU A 40 -4.68 -4.23 8.05
CA LEU A 40 -4.97 -4.99 6.83
C LEU A 40 -4.25 -4.32 5.65
N HIS A 41 -3.28 -4.98 5.05
CA HIS A 41 -2.55 -4.52 3.87
C HIS A 41 -3.12 -5.17 2.61
N VAL A 42 -4.01 -4.44 1.93
CA VAL A 42 -4.64 -4.88 0.68
C VAL A 42 -3.71 -4.58 -0.49
N GLY A 43 -3.54 -5.55 -1.38
CA GLY A 43 -2.57 -5.47 -2.47
C GLY A 43 -1.15 -5.72 -1.99
N CYS A 44 -0.95 -6.64 -1.04
CA CYS A 44 0.36 -6.85 -0.45
C CYS A 44 1.37 -7.46 -1.43
N CYS A 45 0.91 -8.14 -2.48
CA CYS A 45 1.80 -8.65 -3.51
C CYS A 45 2.22 -7.49 -4.42
N ASP A 46 3.48 -7.08 -4.27
CA ASP A 46 4.15 -6.16 -5.20
C ASP A 46 4.31 -6.84 -6.59
N HIS A 47 5.08 -6.23 -7.48
CA HIS A 47 5.49 -6.91 -8.70
C HIS A 47 6.31 -8.17 -8.38
N LEU A 48 5.80 -9.34 -8.79
CA LEU A 48 6.32 -10.66 -8.44
C LEU A 48 7.83 -10.79 -8.58
N ASP A 49 8.39 -10.30 -9.69
CA ASP A 49 9.83 -10.38 -10.01
C ASP A 49 10.72 -9.53 -9.08
N LEU A 50 10.13 -8.55 -8.39
CA LEU A 50 10.84 -7.64 -7.50
C LEU A 50 10.73 -8.01 -6.02
N ILE A 51 9.76 -8.86 -5.66
CA ILE A 51 9.46 -9.17 -4.24
C ILE A 51 10.72 -9.64 -3.50
N ARG A 52 11.42 -10.67 -4.03
CA ARG A 52 12.63 -11.22 -3.39
C ARG A 52 13.70 -10.15 -3.17
N SER A 53 14.01 -9.40 -4.23
CA SER A 53 15.01 -8.32 -4.18
C SER A 53 14.64 -7.22 -3.17
N LYS A 54 13.35 -6.83 -3.11
CA LYS A 54 12.87 -5.83 -2.16
C LYS A 54 12.91 -6.32 -0.71
N VAL A 55 12.61 -7.60 -0.46
CA VAL A 55 12.72 -8.24 0.86
C VAL A 55 14.18 -8.27 1.31
N ASP A 56 15.09 -8.72 0.44
CA ASP A 56 16.53 -8.78 0.75
C ASP A 56 17.12 -7.40 1.07
N GLN A 57 16.61 -6.36 0.42
CA GLN A 57 17.02 -4.96 0.64
C GLN A 57 16.31 -4.29 1.84
N GLY A 58 15.31 -4.93 2.46
CA GLY A 58 14.52 -4.34 3.55
C GLY A 58 13.64 -3.16 3.10
N VAL A 59 13.29 -3.08 1.81
CA VAL A 59 12.47 -2.01 1.23
C VAL A 59 11.07 -2.47 0.84
N TYR A 60 10.76 -3.75 1.02
CA TYR A 60 9.42 -4.29 0.78
C TYR A 60 8.42 -3.74 1.82
N LEU A 61 7.37 -3.08 1.35
CA LEU A 61 6.45 -2.34 2.24
C LEU A 61 5.79 -3.26 3.27
N HIS A 62 5.30 -4.44 2.88
CA HIS A 62 4.59 -5.32 3.82
C HIS A 62 5.50 -5.74 4.97
N GLN A 63 6.76 -6.08 4.70
CA GLN A 63 7.76 -6.37 5.73
C GLN A 63 7.92 -5.17 6.69
N GLN A 64 8.10 -3.96 6.16
CA GLN A 64 8.22 -2.75 6.98
C GLN A 64 6.98 -2.47 7.84
N LEU A 65 5.79 -2.84 7.38
CA LEU A 65 4.54 -2.75 8.15
C LEU A 65 4.51 -3.81 9.26
N CYS A 66 4.86 -5.06 8.95
CA CYS A 66 4.93 -6.14 9.94
C CYS A 66 5.90 -5.83 11.08
N ASP A 67 7.01 -5.14 10.80
CA ASP A 67 8.01 -4.76 11.80
C ASP A 67 7.50 -3.75 12.85
N VAL A 68 6.48 -2.96 12.53
CA VAL A 68 6.01 -1.86 13.40
C VAL A 68 4.57 -2.00 13.88
N ALA A 69 3.75 -2.77 13.17
CA ALA A 69 2.36 -3.01 13.52
C ALA A 69 2.26 -3.92 14.76
N ALA A 70 1.15 -3.81 15.50
CA ALA A 70 0.85 -4.80 16.54
C ALA A 70 0.46 -6.15 15.92
N HIS A 71 -0.17 -6.09 14.75
CA HIS A 71 -0.49 -7.23 13.90
C HIS A 71 -0.69 -6.73 12.47
N CYS A 72 -0.16 -7.42 11.47
CA CYS A 72 -0.31 -7.05 10.06
C CYS A 72 -0.78 -8.27 9.29
N VAL A 73 -1.82 -8.13 8.48
CA VAL A 73 -2.33 -9.18 7.60
C VAL A 73 -2.26 -8.69 6.17
N GLY A 74 -1.59 -9.44 5.31
CA GLY A 74 -1.52 -9.16 3.88
C GLY A 74 -2.65 -9.85 3.13
N VAL A 75 -3.28 -9.15 2.18
CA VAL A 75 -4.26 -9.78 1.28
C VAL A 75 -4.04 -9.36 -0.17
N ASP A 76 -4.06 -10.34 -1.06
CA ASP A 76 -3.91 -10.12 -2.50
C ASP A 76 -4.66 -11.17 -3.31
N VAL A 77 -5.06 -10.83 -4.54
CA VAL A 77 -5.71 -11.75 -5.49
C VAL A 77 -4.70 -12.54 -6.33
N ASN A 78 -3.42 -12.16 -6.30
CA ASN A 78 -2.36 -12.82 -7.03
C ASN A 78 -1.89 -14.09 -6.31
N VAL A 79 -2.44 -15.24 -6.71
CA VAL A 79 -2.12 -16.57 -6.16
C VAL A 79 -0.62 -16.84 -6.13
N SER A 80 0.10 -16.55 -7.23
CA SER A 80 1.54 -16.77 -7.31
C SER A 80 2.32 -15.85 -6.38
N GLY A 81 1.86 -14.61 -6.21
CA GLY A 81 2.45 -13.66 -5.26
C GLY A 81 2.26 -14.10 -3.82
N VAL A 82 1.04 -14.52 -3.45
CA VAL A 82 0.72 -15.03 -2.11
C VAL A 82 1.55 -16.27 -1.80
N ALA A 83 1.65 -17.22 -2.73
CA ALA A 83 2.49 -18.40 -2.59
C ALA A 83 3.97 -18.03 -2.37
N LEU A 84 4.51 -17.12 -3.18
CA LEU A 84 5.88 -16.64 -3.04
C LEU A 84 6.12 -15.96 -1.67
N LEU A 85 5.20 -15.12 -1.21
CA LEU A 85 5.34 -14.46 0.09
C LEU A 85 5.32 -15.46 1.25
N ARG A 86 4.46 -16.48 1.18
CA ARG A 86 4.45 -17.60 2.15
C ARG A 86 5.78 -18.36 2.14
N GLU A 87 6.34 -18.66 0.97
CA GLU A 87 7.67 -19.28 0.85
C GLU A 87 8.79 -18.41 1.45
N LEU A 88 8.65 -17.08 1.38
CA LEU A 88 9.58 -16.12 1.95
C LEU A 88 9.41 -15.91 3.47
N GLY A 89 8.44 -16.58 4.09
CA GLY A 89 8.23 -16.56 5.54
C GLY A 89 7.13 -15.61 6.03
N PHE A 90 6.40 -14.95 5.12
CA PHE A 90 5.23 -14.15 5.48
C PHE A 90 4.00 -15.06 5.55
N ALA A 91 3.76 -15.68 6.70
CA ALA A 91 2.66 -16.62 6.91
C ALA A 91 1.29 -15.91 7.02
N GLU A 92 1.31 -14.63 7.36
CA GLU A 92 0.18 -13.73 7.56
C GLU A 92 -0.41 -13.15 6.25
N VAL A 93 -0.09 -13.75 5.11
CA VAL A 93 -0.61 -13.36 3.79
C VAL A 93 -1.64 -14.36 3.27
N TYR A 94 -2.72 -13.83 2.72
CA TYR A 94 -3.90 -14.61 2.37
C TYR A 94 -4.50 -14.21 1.02
N MET A 95 -5.16 -15.17 0.38
CA MET A 95 -6.18 -14.85 -0.62
C MET A 95 -7.39 -14.21 0.08
N PRO A 96 -8.23 -13.41 -0.60
CA PRO A 96 -9.31 -12.64 0.05
C PRO A 96 -10.35 -13.49 0.81
N ASP A 97 -10.54 -14.73 0.41
CA ASP A 97 -11.43 -15.72 1.00
C ASP A 97 -10.81 -16.52 2.15
N GLU A 98 -9.49 -16.43 2.32
CA GLU A 98 -8.72 -17.13 3.37
C GLU A 98 -8.40 -16.23 4.57
N VAL A 99 -8.72 -14.93 4.50
CA VAL A 99 -8.40 -13.97 5.57
C VAL A 99 -9.12 -14.37 6.86
N PRO A 100 -8.40 -14.49 8.00
CA PRO A 100 -9.00 -14.85 9.27
C PRO A 100 -10.07 -13.85 9.72
N ALA A 101 -11.08 -14.35 10.42
CA ALA A 101 -12.17 -13.53 10.95
C ALA A 101 -11.70 -12.73 12.18
N GLU A 102 -11.04 -11.61 11.93
CA GLU A 102 -10.53 -10.69 12.94
C GLU A 102 -10.88 -9.22 12.65
N SER A 103 -10.60 -8.35 13.61
CA SER A 103 -10.81 -6.90 13.47
C SER A 103 -9.50 -6.17 13.23
N PHE A 104 -9.55 -5.15 12.39
CA PHE A 104 -8.41 -4.27 12.08
C PHE A 104 -8.69 -2.83 12.55
N ASP A 105 -7.63 -2.09 12.84
CA ASP A 105 -7.72 -0.66 13.15
C ASP A 105 -7.61 0.18 11.87
N ILE A 106 -6.90 -0.35 10.86
CA ILE A 106 -6.63 0.37 9.62
C ILE A 106 -6.52 -0.58 8.42
N CYS A 107 -7.07 -0.13 7.29
CA CYS A 107 -6.89 -0.74 5.97
C CYS A 107 -5.95 0.11 5.13
N LEU A 108 -4.89 -0.48 4.59
CA LEU A 108 -3.99 0.16 3.64
C LEU A 108 -4.20 -0.41 2.24
N LEU A 109 -4.37 0.49 1.27
CA LEU A 109 -4.47 0.20 -0.17
C LEU A 109 -3.42 1.06 -0.89
N ALA A 110 -2.15 0.70 -0.74
CA ALA A 110 -1.04 1.62 -1.04
C ALA A 110 -0.73 1.78 -2.55
N ASP A 111 -0.89 0.71 -3.33
CA ASP A 111 -0.63 0.65 -4.77
C ASP A 111 -1.64 -0.31 -5.45
N VAL A 112 -2.94 -0.01 -5.32
CA VAL A 112 -4.03 -0.92 -5.74
C VAL A 112 -5.00 -0.27 -6.71
N ILE A 113 -5.50 0.93 -6.38
CA ILE A 113 -6.65 1.53 -7.06
C ILE A 113 -6.40 1.80 -8.55
N GLU A 114 -5.16 2.02 -8.95
CA GLU A 114 -4.71 2.23 -10.34
C GLU A 114 -4.83 0.97 -11.21
N HIS A 115 -4.88 -0.21 -10.60
CA HIS A 115 -5.01 -1.49 -11.29
C HIS A 115 -6.46 -2.01 -11.29
N VAL A 116 -7.37 -1.31 -10.61
CA VAL A 116 -8.76 -1.74 -10.44
C VAL A 116 -9.66 -1.07 -11.47
N GLY A 117 -10.30 -1.87 -12.32
CA GLY A 117 -11.25 -1.37 -13.32
C GLY A 117 -12.54 -0.79 -12.73
N ASP A 118 -13.10 -1.43 -11.69
CA ASP A 118 -14.28 -0.93 -10.95
C ASP A 118 -13.92 -0.67 -9.48
N VAL A 119 -13.45 0.54 -9.23
CA VAL A 119 -13.03 0.99 -7.89
C VAL A 119 -14.20 0.98 -6.90
N VAL A 120 -15.42 1.25 -7.36
CA VAL A 120 -16.59 1.31 -6.46
C VAL A 120 -16.93 -0.08 -5.94
N SER A 121 -17.01 -1.07 -6.82
CA SER A 121 -17.26 -2.47 -6.43
C SER A 121 -16.15 -3.00 -5.54
N PHE A 122 -14.90 -2.67 -5.86
CA PHE A 122 -13.74 -3.01 -5.03
C PHE A 122 -13.84 -2.43 -3.61
N LEU A 123 -14.10 -1.13 -3.45
CA LEU A 123 -14.24 -0.50 -2.14
C LEU A 123 -15.45 -1.04 -1.37
N ARG A 124 -16.58 -1.32 -2.03
CA ARG A 124 -17.74 -2.00 -1.40
C ARG A 124 -17.36 -3.37 -0.85
N SER A 125 -16.48 -4.07 -1.55
CA SER A 125 -16.02 -5.40 -1.16
C SER A 125 -15.21 -5.39 0.14
N MET A 126 -14.61 -4.26 0.52
CA MET A 126 -13.89 -4.11 1.80
C MET A 126 -14.80 -4.26 3.03
N ARG A 127 -16.12 -4.15 2.87
CA ARG A 127 -17.11 -4.41 3.93
C ARG A 127 -17.08 -5.85 4.46
N ARG A 128 -16.42 -6.77 3.76
CA ARG A 128 -16.19 -8.14 4.25
C ARG A 128 -15.28 -8.18 5.48
N TYR A 129 -14.40 -7.20 5.63
CA TYR A 129 -13.47 -7.11 6.75
C TYR A 129 -14.08 -6.29 7.88
N ARG A 130 -13.71 -6.66 9.11
CA ARG A 130 -14.18 -5.96 10.31
C ARG A 130 -13.16 -4.91 10.70
N PHE A 131 -13.64 -3.70 10.96
CA PHE A 131 -12.84 -2.63 11.53
C PHE A 131 -13.39 -2.30 12.92
N GLY A 132 -12.51 -2.07 13.89
CA GLY A 132 -12.91 -1.64 15.23
C GLY A 132 -13.72 -0.34 15.17
N GLU A 133 -14.64 -0.16 16.13
CA GLU A 133 -15.30 1.13 16.39
C GLU A 133 -14.34 2.12 17.06
#